data_AF-A0A7S4IGP3-F1
#
_entry.id   AF-A0A7S4IGP3-F1
#
_cell.length_a   1.000
_cell.length_b   1.000
_cell.length_c   1.000
_cell.angle_alpha   90.00
_cell.angle_beta   90.00
_cell.angle_gamma   90.00
#
_symmetry.space_group_name_H-M   'P 1'
#
loop_
_entity.id
_entity.type
_entity.pdbx_description
1 polymer ?
#
loop_
_entity_poly.entity_id
_entity_poly.type
_entity_poly.pdbx_seq_one_letter_code
_entity_poly.pdbx_strand_id
1 'polypeptide(L)'
;WFSWVFYLNFVFYGLKAAILNQFSDVEFYCKADQLVVFSGEVICPDGERILASSSFCPITNGDVIISRYEADDMAIWQYALIILAFIVFFRALVYFALRFVNPRERELN
;
A
#
# COMPACT_ATOMS: atom_id res chain seq x y z
N TRP A 1 -9.70 -8.21 -16.75
CA TRP A 1 -10.81 -9.10 -16.34
C TRP A 1 -10.63 -9.64 -14.92
N PHE A 2 -9.48 -10.22 -14.56
CA PHE A 2 -9.22 -10.74 -13.19
C PHE A 2 -8.85 -9.71 -12.11
N SER A 3 -8.84 -8.41 -12.40
CA SER A 3 -8.42 -7.37 -11.44
C SER A 3 -9.21 -7.42 -10.13
N TRP A 4 -10.43 -7.96 -10.13
CA TRP A 4 -11.24 -8.06 -8.92
C TRP A 4 -10.70 -9.08 -7.90
N VAL A 5 -9.95 -10.11 -8.33
CA VAL A 5 -9.38 -11.13 -7.42
C VAL A 5 -8.39 -10.49 -6.45
N PHE A 6 -7.79 -9.37 -6.84
CA PHE A 6 -6.92 -8.58 -5.98
C PHE A 6 -7.64 -8.12 -4.70
N TYR A 7 -8.95 -7.82 -4.78
CA TYR A 7 -9.76 -7.42 -3.62
C TYR A 7 -10.09 -8.58 -2.68
N LEU A 8 -9.81 -9.84 -3.04
CA LEU A 8 -9.95 -10.99 -2.12
C LEU A 8 -8.73 -11.15 -1.21
N ASN A 9 -7.62 -10.47 -1.49
CA ASN A 9 -6.41 -10.60 -0.68
C ASN A 9 -6.51 -9.76 0.60
N PHE A 10 -6.77 -10.40 1.74
CA PHE A 10 -6.85 -9.71 3.03
C PHE A 10 -5.55 -8.97 3.41
N VAL A 11 -4.39 -9.45 2.95
CA VAL A 11 -3.08 -8.84 3.23
C VAL A 11 -2.98 -7.44 2.60
N PHE A 12 -3.64 -7.23 1.45
CA PHE A 12 -3.64 -5.94 0.77
C PHE A 12 -4.27 -4.83 1.62
N TYR A 13 -5.42 -5.12 2.24
CA TYR A 13 -6.06 -4.17 3.15
C TYR A 13 -5.23 -3.93 4.42
N GLY A 14 -4.56 -4.97 4.94
CA GLY A 14 -3.64 -4.83 6.07
C GLY A 14 -2.44 -3.94 5.74
N LEU A 15 -1.86 -4.11 4.55
CA LEU A 15 -0.75 -3.29 4.08
C LEU A 15 -1.18 -1.83 3.88
N LYS A 16 -2.32 -1.57 3.24
CA LYS A 16 -2.87 -0.22 3.08
C LYS A 16 -3.13 0.46 4.43
N ALA A 17 -3.73 -0.26 5.38
CA ALA A 17 -3.92 0.24 6.74
C ALA A 17 -2.60 0.58 7.45
N ALA A 18 -1.59 -0.29 7.33
CA ALA A 18 -0.28 -0.06 7.93
C ALA A 18 0.44 1.14 7.30
N ILE A 19 0.38 1.29 5.97
CA ILE A 19 0.94 2.44 5.26
C ILE A 19 0.26 3.72 5.74
N LEU A 20 -1.07 3.76 5.73
CA LEU A 20 -1.82 4.93 6.16
C LEU A 20 -1.50 5.29 7.63
N ASN A 21 -1.40 4.30 8.51
CA ASN A 21 -1.06 4.52 9.92
C ASN A 21 0.37 5.01 10.13
N GLN A 22 1.33 4.51 9.35
CA GLN A 22 2.75 4.79 9.55
C GLN A 22 3.22 6.08 8.87
N PHE A 23 2.59 6.44 7.75
CA PHE A 23 3.04 7.54 6.89
C PHE A 23 2.12 8.77 6.95
N SER A 24 0.96 8.70 7.62
CA SER A 24 0.13 9.88 7.85
C SER A 24 0.90 10.90 8.69
N ASP A 25 0.96 12.14 8.21
CA ASP A 25 1.58 13.28 8.91
C ASP A 25 3.08 13.11 9.21
N VAL A 26 3.78 12.30 8.42
CA VAL A 26 5.24 12.10 8.57
C VAL A 26 6.00 12.90 7.53
N GLU A 27 6.87 13.80 7.98
CA GLU A 27 7.82 14.50 7.12
C GLU A 27 9.14 13.73 6.99
N PHE A 28 9.70 13.71 5.77
CA PHE A 28 10.96 13.08 5.46
C PHE A 28 12.01 14.12 5.05
N TYR A 29 13.24 13.92 5.55
CA TYR A 29 14.38 14.75 5.20
C TYR A 29 15.46 13.91 4.54
N CYS A 30 15.96 14.39 3.40
CA CYS A 30 17.08 13.77 2.70
C CYS A 30 18.41 14.26 3.28
N LYS A 31 19.34 13.33 3.48
CA LYS A 31 20.76 13.67 3.69
C LYS A 31 21.39 14.13 2.38
N ALA A 32 22.55 14.80 2.46
CA ALA A 32 23.24 15.36 1.30
C ALA A 32 23.62 14.29 0.24
N ASP A 33 23.82 13.04 0.65
CA ASP A 33 24.10 11.88 -0.19
C ASP A 33 22.85 11.22 -0.81
N GLN A 34 21.66 11.60 -0.36
CA GLN A 34 20.37 11.07 -0.83
C GLN A 34 19.62 12.03 -1.75
N LEU A 35 20.22 13.19 -2.03
CA LEU A 35 19.69 14.19 -2.94
C LEU A 35 19.82 13.69 -4.37
N VAL A 36 18.73 13.78 -5.13
CA VAL A 36 18.76 13.52 -6.56
C VAL A 36 19.22 14.80 -7.24
N VAL A 37 20.32 14.72 -7.99
CA VAL A 37 20.84 15.85 -8.77
C VAL A 37 20.25 15.76 -10.17
N PHE A 38 19.50 16.79 -10.56
CA PHE A 38 19.08 16.96 -11.94
C PHE A 38 20.10 17.88 -12.63
N SER A 39 20.79 17.36 -13.63
CA SER A 39 21.65 18.15 -14.53
C SER A 39 20.94 18.26 -15.88
N GLY A 40 20.37 19.42 -16.15
CA GLY A 40 19.73 19.73 -17.42
C GLY A 40 20.44 20.90 -18.11
N GLU A 41 20.52 20.85 -19.44
CA GLU A 41 20.91 22.00 -20.23
C GLU A 41 19.67 22.83 -20.52
N VAL A 42 19.59 24.04 -19.97
CA VAL A 42 18.53 24.99 -20.30
C VAL A 42 19.07 25.95 -21.34
N ILE A 43 18.41 25.99 -22.50
CA ILE A 43 18.71 26.97 -23.56
C ILE A 43 17.87 28.20 -23.28
N CYS A 44 18.51 29.30 -22.87
CA CYS A 44 17.86 30.58 -22.72
C CYS A 44 17.47 31.16 -24.09
N PRO A 45 16.47 32.07 -24.17
CA PRO A 45 16.05 32.72 -25.43
C PRO A 45 17.20 33.41 -26.17
N ASP A 46 18.25 33.76 -25.44
CA ASP A 46 19.43 34.50 -25.88
C ASP A 46 20.49 33.57 -26.51
N GLY A 47 20.24 32.27 -26.55
CA GLY A 47 21.15 31.23 -27.06
C GLY A 47 22.20 30.76 -26.05
N GLU A 48 22.22 31.31 -24.84
CA GLU A 48 23.12 30.89 -23.77
C GLU A 48 22.67 29.54 -23.19
N ARG A 49 23.62 28.61 -23.08
CA ARG A 49 23.43 27.26 -22.51
C ARG A 49 23.85 27.29 -21.05
N ILE A 50 22.89 27.32 -20.14
CA ILE A 50 23.16 27.29 -18.70
C ILE A 50 23.03 25.84 -18.23
N LEU A 51 24.10 25.30 -17.66
CA LEU A 51 24.06 24.04 -16.92
C LEU A 51 23.40 24.32 -15.57
N ALA A 52 22.09 24.12 -15.50
CA ALA A 52 21.38 24.19 -14.23
C ALA A 52 21.54 22.84 -13.53
N SER A 53 22.26 22.85 -12.40
CA SER A 53 22.24 21.72 -11.45
C SER A 53 21.39 22.10 -10.25
N SER A 54 20.23 21.46 -10.12
CA SER A 54 19.40 21.57 -8.92
C SER A 54 19.35 20.21 -8.23
N SER A 55 19.43 20.24 -6.91
CA SER A 55 19.30 19.05 -6.06
C SER A 55 17.98 19.13 -5.31
N PHE A 56 17.23 18.04 -5.29
CA PHE A 56 15.96 17.97 -4.57
C PHE A 56 15.75 16.59 -3.91
N CYS A 57 14.91 16.57 -2.88
CA CYS A 57 14.50 15.36 -2.19
C CYS A 57 13.21 14.83 -2.86
N PRO A 58 13.20 13.62 -3.43
CA PRO A 58 12.03 13.12 -4.18
C PRO A 58 10.85 12.71 -3.28
N ILE A 59 11.12 12.41 -2.00
CA ILE A 59 10.10 12.03 -1.01
C ILE A 59 10.29 12.94 0.21
N THR A 60 9.47 13.98 0.30
CA THR A 60 9.51 14.96 1.39
C THR A 60 8.44 14.74 2.45
N ASN A 61 7.37 14.02 2.09
CA ASN A 61 6.22 13.78 2.96
C ASN A 61 5.71 12.34 2.74
N GLY A 62 5.20 11.70 3.80
CA GLY A 62 4.52 10.42 3.76
C GLY A 62 3.28 10.40 2.89
N ASP A 63 2.64 11.54 2.63
CA ASP A 63 1.56 11.66 1.64
C ASP A 63 2.00 11.22 0.23
N VAL A 64 3.28 11.42 -0.12
CA VAL A 64 3.85 10.96 -1.39
C VAL A 64 3.91 9.43 -1.44
N ILE A 65 4.14 8.79 -0.31
CA ILE A 65 4.15 7.32 -0.20
C ILE A 65 2.71 6.79 -0.23
N ILE A 66 1.81 7.41 0.52
CA ILE A 66 0.38 7.03 0.59
C ILE A 66 -0.25 7.08 -0.80
N SER A 67 -0.06 8.18 -1.53
CA SER A 67 -0.56 8.37 -2.90
C SER A 67 0.06 7.40 -3.90
N ARG A 68 1.35 7.10 -3.77
CA ARG A 68 2.04 6.13 -4.66
C ARG A 68 1.51 4.69 -4.51
N TYR A 69 1.02 4.33 -3.33
CA TYR A 69 0.42 3.02 -3.06
C TYR A 69 -1.11 3.04 -3.10
N GLU A 70 -1.72 4.15 -3.51
CA GLU A 70 -3.18 4.36 -3.56
C GLU A 70 -3.85 4.00 -2.22
N ALA A 71 -3.19 4.34 -1.10
CA ALA A 71 -3.65 3.97 0.24
C ALA A 71 -4.63 5.00 0.85
N ASP A 72 -4.97 6.06 0.11
CA ASP A 72 -5.89 7.14 0.49
C ASP A 72 -7.35 6.90 0.08
N ASP A 73 -7.64 5.77 -0.60
CA ASP A 73 -9.00 5.43 -1.07
C ASP A 73 -10.05 5.38 0.06
N MET A 74 -9.64 5.00 1.26
CA MET A 74 -10.52 4.69 2.40
C MET A 74 -9.89 5.13 3.72
N ALA A 75 -10.75 5.37 4.72
CA ALA A 75 -10.29 5.64 6.08
C ALA A 75 -9.68 4.38 6.72
N ILE A 76 -8.70 4.56 7.61
CA ILE A 76 -8.04 3.47 8.34
C ILE A 76 -9.01 2.48 9.00
N TRP A 77 -10.12 3.00 9.55
CA TRP A 77 -11.16 2.21 10.21
C TRP A 77 -11.92 1.30 9.26
N GLN A 78 -12.09 1.71 8.00
CA GLN A 78 -12.74 0.88 6.99
C GLN A 78 -11.87 -0.32 6.64
N TYR A 79 -10.56 -0.13 6.49
CA TYR A 79 -9.62 -1.24 6.31
C TYR A 79 -9.64 -2.20 7.50
N ALA A 80 -9.67 -1.69 8.73
CA ALA A 80 -9.77 -2.53 9.93
C ALA A 80 -11.05 -3.37 9.96
N LEU A 81 -12.20 -2.80 9.58
CA LEU A 81 -13.47 -3.50 9.51
C LEU A 81 -13.45 -4.62 8.45
N ILE A 82 -12.89 -4.35 7.27
CA ILE A 82 -12.75 -5.34 6.20
C ILE A 82 -11.91 -6.54 6.66
N ILE A 83 -10.77 -6.29 7.31
CA ILE A 83 -9.91 -7.37 7.84
C ILE A 83 -10.67 -8.19 8.89
N LEU A 84 -11.42 -7.54 9.79
CA LEU A 84 -12.24 -8.22 10.79
C LEU A 84 -13.32 -9.08 10.14
N ALA A 85 -13.97 -8.59 9.07
CA ALA A 85 -14.95 -9.35 8.31
C ALA A 85 -14.33 -10.62 7.69
N PHE A 86 -13.13 -10.52 7.11
CA PHE A 86 -12.40 -11.69 6.61
C PHE A 86 -12.09 -12.71 7.71
N ILE A 87 -11.66 -12.26 8.89
CA ILE A 87 -11.39 -13.16 10.03
C ILE A 87 -12.66 -13.92 10.43
N VAL A 88 -13.79 -13.23 10.56
CA VAL A 88 -15.08 -13.85 10.90
C VAL A 88 -15.50 -14.83 9.81
N PHE A 89 -15.37 -14.44 8.53
CA PHE A 89 -15.70 -15.28 7.39
C PHE A 89 -14.88 -16.58 7.35
N PHE A 90 -13.55 -16.49 7.48
CA PHE A 90 -12.70 -17.69 7.49
C PHE A 90 -12.94 -18.57 8.72
N ARG A 91 -13.19 -17.96 9.89
CA ARG A 91 -13.60 -18.73 11.09
C ARG A 91 -14.91 -19.47 10.88
N ALA A 92 -15.90 -18.83 10.28
CA ALA A 92 -17.18 -19.46 9.95
C ALA A 92 -16.99 -20.60 8.93
N LEU A 93 -16.19 -20.38 7.88
CA LEU A 93 -15.85 -21.42 6.92
C LEU A 93 -15.19 -22.63 7.57
N VAL A 94 -14.21 -22.42 8.45
CA VAL A 94 -13.55 -23.51 9.18
C VAL A 94 -14.56 -24.23 10.09
N TYR A 95 -15.43 -23.50 10.79
CA TYR A 95 -16.48 -24.10 11.61
C TYR A 95 -17.42 -24.99 10.78
N PHE A 96 -17.89 -24.50 9.63
CA PHE A 96 -18.74 -25.29 8.74
C PHE A 96 -17.99 -26.48 8.13
N ALA A 97 -16.75 -26.29 7.70
CA ALA A 97 -15.91 -27.36 7.19
C ALA A 97 -15.74 -28.47 8.23
N LEU A 98 -15.40 -28.15 9.48
CA LEU A 98 -15.29 -29.15 10.55
C LEU A 98 -16.65 -29.80 10.89
N ARG A 99 -17.74 -29.03 10.83
CA ARG A 99 -19.09 -29.55 11.13
C ARG A 99 -19.58 -30.55 10.08
N PHE A 100 -19.33 -30.29 8.80
CA PHE A 100 -19.85 -31.10 7.69
C PHE A 100 -18.85 -32.11 7.13
N VAL A 101 -17.55 -31.81 7.22
CA VAL A 101 -16.44 -32.69 6.79
C VAL A 101 -15.93 -33.49 8.00
N ASN A 102 -16.82 -33.95 8.88
CA ASN A 102 -16.50 -34.96 9.88
C ASN A 102 -16.83 -36.35 9.29
N PRO A 103 -15.88 -37.07 8.68
CA PRO A 103 -16.10 -38.40 8.08
C PRO A 103 -16.15 -39.55 9.09
N ARG A 104 -15.99 -39.30 10.40
CA ARG A 104 -15.79 -40.39 11.40
C ARG A 104 -17.01 -41.30 11.63
N GLU A 105 -18.14 -41.06 10.97
CA GLU A 105 -19.32 -41.94 11.01
C GLU A 105 -19.54 -42.78 9.73
N ARG A 106 -18.72 -42.63 8.67
CA ARG A 106 -18.89 -43.43 7.44
C ARG A 106 -18.05 -44.71 7.38
N GLU A 107 -17.18 -44.98 8.35
CA GLU A 107 -16.33 -46.19 8.37
C GLU A 107 -16.82 -47.30 9.31
N LEU A 108 -17.99 -47.14 9.96
CA LEU A 108 -18.57 -48.16 10.87
C LEU A 108 -19.91 -48.74 10.38
N ASN A 109 -20.35 -48.44 9.15
CA ASN A 109 -21.54 -49.03 8.52
C ASN A 109 -21.22 -49.62 7.15
#